data_AF-X0TH08-F1
#
_entry.id   AF-X0TH08-F1
#
_cell.length_a   1.000
_cell.length_b   1.000
_cell.length_c   1.000
_cell.angle_alpha   90.00
_cell.angle_beta   90.00
_cell.angle_gamma   90.00
#
_symmetry.space_group_name_H-M   'P 1'
#
loop_
_entity.id
_entity.type
_entity.pdbx_description
1 polymer ?
#
loop_
_entity_poly.entity_id
_entity_poly.type
_entity_poly.pdbx_seq_one_letter_code
_entity_poly.pdbx_strand_id
1 'polypeptide(L)'
;YYQGPSGVQCRSLRREGALEWEWTQKLSGRAALTTSGLFVPVGDEIVKLSLNKGPDGKPTVLARYRVPSTGNDPLGNLSSNGKYLVALGMDRLRVLSSIEQLIAALARRIESGELAARLERMSLLARRGQLAEAADDLRAAVAQVRRDQGADAALELLARKIESLALPRKDPQLALRLSIEPPGDWGQASEQVGQLRTAILMSALKTIQQAKQSDATAVLLELAAAGEREDVLLVVSDTIVAVADEKHADRLRDALADDNAAVREVAATALGAVLK
;
A
#
# COMPACT_ATOMS: atom_id res chain seq x y z
N TYR A 1 34.69 28.89 12.64
CA TYR A 1 34.87 28.59 11.20
C TYR A 1 33.57 28.02 10.66
N TYR A 2 32.69 28.89 10.15
CA TYR A 2 31.41 28.53 9.53
C TYR A 2 31.55 28.88 8.05
N GLN A 3 31.83 27.88 7.22
CA GLN A 3 31.75 28.04 5.77
C GLN A 3 30.26 27.91 5.41
N GLY A 4 29.74 28.85 4.62
CA GLY A 4 28.32 28.99 4.30
C GLY A 4 27.66 27.75 3.65
N PRO A 5 26.34 27.80 3.38
CA PRO A 5 25.46 26.64 3.15
C PRO A 5 25.58 26.04 1.73
N SER A 6 26.73 26.14 1.08
CA SER A 6 26.85 26.01 -0.38
C SER A 6 27.14 24.59 -0.87
N GLY A 7 27.37 23.62 0.01
CA GLY A 7 27.65 22.25 -0.41
C GLY A 7 28.48 21.44 0.57
N VAL A 8 28.93 20.28 0.13
CA VAL A 8 29.80 19.38 0.88
C VAL A 8 31.08 19.11 0.09
N GLN A 9 32.22 19.13 0.79
CA GLN A 9 33.53 18.81 0.23
C GLN A 9 34.08 17.54 0.88
N CYS A 10 34.66 16.66 0.07
CA CYS A 10 35.49 15.56 0.54
C CYS A 10 36.96 15.90 0.32
N ARG A 11 37.76 15.83 1.39
CA ARG A 11 39.19 16.12 1.36
C ARG A 11 39.98 14.93 1.84
N SER A 12 41.10 14.67 1.19
CA SER A 12 42.00 13.58 1.52
C SER A 12 42.85 13.90 2.73
N LEU A 13 42.75 13.13 3.80
CA LEU A 13 43.67 13.27 4.94
C LEU A 13 45.08 12.76 4.60
N ARG A 14 45.23 11.90 3.59
CA ARG A 14 46.53 11.35 3.17
C ARG A 14 47.31 12.27 2.23
N ARG A 15 46.60 13.12 1.48
CA ARG A 15 47.19 14.04 0.51
C ARG A 15 47.06 15.48 1.01
N GLU A 16 47.42 15.72 2.26
CA GLU A 16 47.49 17.07 2.87
C GLU A 16 46.20 17.92 2.72
N GLY A 17 45.03 17.28 2.77
CA GLY A 17 43.75 17.97 2.64
C GLY A 17 43.36 18.30 1.19
N ALA A 18 44.01 17.68 0.20
CA ALA A 18 43.65 17.81 -1.21
C ALA A 18 42.15 17.52 -1.44
N LEU A 19 41.51 18.36 -2.24
CA LEU A 19 40.11 18.21 -2.60
C LEU A 19 39.94 16.94 -3.45
N GLU A 20 39.14 16.01 -2.95
CA GLU A 20 38.73 14.84 -3.71
C GLU A 20 37.58 15.22 -4.61
N TRP A 21 36.47 15.67 -4.03
CA TRP A 21 35.28 16.05 -4.76
C TRP A 21 34.49 17.10 -3.98
N GLU A 22 33.64 17.81 -4.72
CA GLU A 22 32.72 18.80 -4.18
C GLU A 22 31.33 18.57 -4.74
N TRP A 23 30.33 18.79 -3.90
CA TRP A 23 28.92 18.73 -4.27
C TRP A 23 28.22 19.98 -3.80
N THR A 24 27.79 20.81 -4.75
CA THR A 24 27.24 22.14 -4.49
C THR A 24 25.72 22.11 -4.51
N GLN A 25 25.10 22.28 -3.35
CA GLN A 25 23.66 22.48 -3.20
C GLN A 25 23.38 23.28 -1.93
N LYS A 26 22.28 24.04 -1.90
CA LYS A 26 21.86 24.78 -0.70
C LYS A 26 21.45 23.80 0.40
N LEU A 27 22.28 23.68 1.42
CA LEU A 27 22.04 22.77 2.54
C LEU A 27 21.13 23.43 3.57
N SER A 28 20.24 22.63 4.18
CA SER A 28 19.41 23.08 5.29
C SER A 28 20.01 22.77 6.67
N GLY A 29 21.10 22.02 6.73
CA GLY A 29 21.80 21.66 7.96
C GLY A 29 23.08 20.86 7.71
N ARG A 30 23.70 20.37 8.78
CA ARG A 30 24.89 19.51 8.72
C ARG A 30 24.55 18.11 8.20
N ALA A 31 25.42 17.57 7.36
CA ALA A 31 25.32 16.21 6.83
C ALA A 31 25.79 15.16 7.86
N ALA A 32 25.29 13.92 7.73
CA ALA A 32 25.71 12.78 8.52
C ALA A 32 26.50 11.79 7.65
N LEU A 33 27.74 11.49 8.05
CA LEU A 33 28.56 10.47 7.41
C LEU A 33 28.26 9.09 8.01
N THR A 34 28.03 8.10 7.15
CA THR A 34 27.83 6.69 7.54
C THR A 34 28.73 5.77 6.73
N THR A 35 28.78 4.49 7.10
CA THR A 35 29.45 3.45 6.30
C THR A 35 28.84 3.26 4.91
N SER A 36 27.56 3.60 4.73
CA SER A 36 26.82 3.38 3.48
C SER A 36 26.78 4.61 2.56
N GLY A 37 27.30 5.76 2.99
CA GLY A 37 27.16 7.02 2.26
C GLY A 37 27.13 8.24 3.17
N LEU A 38 27.12 9.42 2.53
CA LEU A 38 26.94 10.72 3.16
C LEU A 38 25.49 11.15 2.97
N PHE A 39 24.79 11.45 4.06
CA PHE A 39 23.41 11.92 4.03
C PHE A 39 23.37 13.43 4.25
N VAL A 40 22.77 14.14 3.32
CA VAL A 40 22.80 15.60 3.27
C VAL A 40 21.38 16.16 3.31
N PRO A 41 21.03 17.04 4.26
CA PRO A 41 19.71 17.64 4.32
C PRO A 41 19.61 18.81 3.32
N VAL A 42 18.59 18.77 2.46
CA VAL A 42 18.30 19.76 1.44
C VAL A 42 16.81 20.09 1.46
N GLY A 43 16.43 21.19 2.11
CA GLY A 43 15.02 21.58 2.22
C GLY A 43 14.22 20.57 3.05
N ASP A 44 13.21 19.94 2.45
CA ASP A 44 12.41 18.85 3.04
C ASP A 44 12.91 17.45 2.63
N GLU A 45 14.08 17.36 1.99
CA GLU A 45 14.67 16.10 1.54
C GLU A 45 16.00 15.76 2.22
N ILE A 46 16.32 14.48 2.22
CA ILE A 46 17.66 13.96 2.53
C ILE A 46 18.22 13.30 1.27
N VAL A 47 19.34 13.84 0.80
CA VAL A 47 20.06 13.31 -0.34
C VAL A 47 21.15 12.38 0.17
N LYS A 48 21.16 11.13 -0.28
CA LYS A 48 22.25 10.19 -0.02
C LYS A 48 23.26 10.25 -1.16
N LEU A 49 24.49 10.61 -0.83
CA LEU A 49 25.62 10.67 -1.74
C LEU A 49 26.54 9.46 -1.53
N SER A 50 27.09 8.96 -2.64
CA SER A 50 28.22 8.03 -2.62
C SER A 50 29.44 8.70 -1.99
N LEU A 51 30.23 7.91 -1.23
CA LEU A 51 31.54 8.37 -0.74
C LEU A 51 32.60 8.38 -1.85
N ASN A 52 32.39 7.55 -2.87
CA ASN A 52 33.25 7.43 -4.03
C ASN A 52 32.81 8.40 -5.12
N LYS A 53 33.80 8.91 -5.87
CA LYS A 53 33.56 9.71 -7.08
C LYS A 53 32.97 8.83 -8.17
N GLY A 54 32.00 9.38 -8.89
CA GLY A 54 31.55 8.85 -10.16
C GLY A 54 32.53 9.14 -11.30
N PRO A 55 32.20 8.71 -12.52
CA PRO A 55 33.02 8.93 -13.72
C PRO A 55 33.30 10.42 -14.02
N ASP A 56 32.43 11.31 -13.57
CA ASP A 56 32.50 12.76 -13.73
C ASP A 56 33.30 13.47 -12.61
N GLY A 57 33.92 12.70 -11.70
CA GLY A 57 34.68 13.24 -10.57
C GLY A 57 33.82 13.80 -9.43
N LYS A 58 32.49 13.70 -9.52
CA LYS A 58 31.52 14.17 -8.50
C LYS A 58 30.95 12.98 -7.72
N PRO A 59 30.44 13.18 -6.50
CA PRO A 59 29.74 12.10 -5.82
C PRO A 59 28.42 11.79 -6.55
N THR A 60 28.14 10.51 -6.75
CA THR A 60 26.86 10.08 -7.32
C THR A 60 25.75 10.20 -6.27
N VAL A 61 24.60 10.75 -6.67
CA VAL A 61 23.38 10.73 -5.86
C VAL A 61 22.82 9.32 -5.90
N LEU A 62 22.81 8.64 -4.75
CA LEU A 62 22.32 7.27 -4.61
C LEU A 62 20.81 7.22 -4.37
N ALA A 63 20.29 8.19 -3.61
CA ALA A 63 18.87 8.27 -3.28
C ALA A 63 18.48 9.68 -2.82
N ARG A 64 17.18 9.97 -2.92
CA ARG A 64 16.54 11.15 -2.33
C ARG A 64 15.36 10.68 -1.48
N TYR A 65 15.33 11.10 -0.22
CA TYR A 65 14.28 10.76 0.72
C TYR A 65 13.54 12.01 1.11
N ARG A 66 12.28 12.13 0.70
CA ARG A 66 11.42 13.21 1.20
C ARG A 66 11.02 12.90 2.63
N VAL A 67 11.20 13.86 3.54
CA VAL A 67 10.81 13.72 4.94
C VAL A 67 9.56 14.57 5.17
N PRO A 68 8.38 13.94 5.32
CA PRO A 68 7.15 14.68 5.57
C PRO A 68 7.30 15.60 6.78
N SER A 69 6.89 16.85 6.62
CA SER A 69 6.89 17.87 7.67
C SER A 69 5.50 18.46 7.79
N THR A 70 5.01 18.65 9.01
CA THR A 70 3.76 19.35 9.30
C THR A 70 3.87 20.88 9.19
N GLY A 71 5.07 21.40 8.90
CA GLY A 71 5.32 22.82 8.67
C GLY A 71 6.45 23.07 7.68
N ASN A 72 6.65 24.34 7.30
CA ASN A 72 7.67 24.77 6.33
C ASN A 72 9.11 24.78 6.89
N ASP A 73 9.32 24.18 8.06
CA ASP A 73 10.64 24.13 8.68
C ASP A 73 11.55 23.15 7.92
N PRO A 74 12.73 23.61 7.47
CA PRO A 74 13.63 22.76 6.73
C PRO A 74 14.28 21.73 7.65
N LEU A 75 14.75 20.61 7.08
CA LEU A 75 15.49 19.60 7.83
C LEU A 75 16.81 20.21 8.32
N GLY A 76 16.98 20.26 9.64
CA GLY A 76 18.22 20.77 10.23
C GLY A 76 19.35 19.75 10.22
N ASN A 77 20.13 19.70 11.29
CA ASN A 77 21.34 18.89 11.35
C ASN A 77 21.01 17.39 11.38
N LEU A 78 21.66 16.61 10.51
CA LEU A 78 21.60 15.17 10.55
C LEU A 78 22.69 14.62 11.47
N SER A 79 22.34 13.61 12.25
CA SER A 79 23.26 12.77 13.01
C SER A 79 22.92 11.30 12.75
N SER A 80 23.89 10.40 12.94
CA SER A 80 23.63 8.97 12.87
C SER A 80 24.27 8.26 14.06
N ASN A 81 23.56 7.28 14.60
CA ASN A 81 24.09 6.34 15.60
C ASN A 81 24.45 4.97 14.98
N GLY A 82 24.56 4.89 13.65
CA GLY A 82 24.80 3.66 12.90
C GLY A 82 23.55 2.81 12.64
N LYS A 83 22.44 3.03 13.37
CA LYS A 83 21.17 2.32 13.18
C LYS A 83 20.09 3.19 12.54
N TYR A 84 20.05 4.47 12.94
CA TYR A 84 19.10 5.46 12.47
C TYR A 84 19.81 6.73 12.04
N LEU A 85 19.13 7.51 11.22
CA LEU A 85 19.45 8.92 11.03
C LEU A 85 18.54 9.73 11.96
N VAL A 86 19.05 10.78 12.54
CA VAL A 86 18.30 11.70 13.38
C VAL A 86 18.42 13.08 12.76
N ALA A 87 17.30 13.70 12.41
CA ALA A 87 17.25 15.08 11.97
C ALA A 87 16.84 15.97 13.15
N LEU A 88 17.71 16.92 13.51
CA LEU A 88 17.51 17.91 14.55
C LEU A 88 17.01 19.21 13.91
N GLY A 89 15.73 19.53 14.09
CA GLY A 89 15.16 20.85 13.82
C GLY A 89 15.29 21.79 15.02
N MET A 90 14.83 23.03 14.90
CA MET A 90 14.87 24.02 15.99
C MET A 90 14.06 23.58 17.22
N ASP A 91 12.94 22.89 17.01
CA ASP A 91 11.95 22.55 18.03
C ASP A 91 11.66 21.04 18.12
N ARG A 92 12.30 20.24 17.27
CA ARG A 92 11.91 18.84 17.06
C ARG A 92 13.10 17.94 16.72
N LEU A 93 13.02 16.71 17.23
CA LEU A 93 13.95 15.62 16.88
C LEU A 93 13.18 14.58 16.07
N ARG A 94 13.66 14.26 14.86
CA ARG A 94 13.05 13.25 13.99
C ARG A 94 13.97 12.06 13.84
N VAL A 95 13.53 10.89 14.29
CA VAL A 95 14.24 9.63 14.03
C VAL A 95 13.78 9.07 12.69
N LEU A 96 14.71 8.95 11.77
CA LEU A 96 14.53 8.41 10.44
C LEU A 96 14.99 6.95 10.48
N SER A 97 14.01 6.07 10.43
CA SER A 97 14.22 4.63 10.37
C SER A 97 13.94 4.11 8.96
N SER A 98 14.57 2.99 8.61
CA SER A 98 14.15 2.25 7.42
C SER A 98 12.72 1.76 7.58
N ILE A 99 11.99 1.65 6.47
CA ILE A 99 10.63 1.14 6.49
C ILE A 99 10.59 -0.29 7.02
N GLU A 100 11.63 -1.09 6.78
CA GLU A 100 11.81 -2.45 7.31
C GLU A 100 11.89 -2.45 8.84
N GLN A 101 12.70 -1.56 9.43
CA GLN A 101 12.79 -1.42 10.89
C GLN A 101 11.46 -0.97 11.49
N LEU A 102 10.73 -0.07 10.81
CA LEU A 102 9.42 0.38 11.24
C LEU A 102 8.40 -0.77 11.20
N ILE A 103 8.34 -1.53 10.10
CA ILE A 103 7.49 -2.72 9.97
C ILE A 103 7.82 -3.75 11.06
N ALA A 104 9.10 -4.00 11.35
CA ALA A 104 9.52 -4.92 12.40
C ALA A 104 9.19 -4.41 13.81
N ALA A 105 9.24 -3.09 14.05
CA ALA A 105 8.80 -2.50 15.31
C ALA A 105 7.27 -2.60 15.47
N LEU A 106 6.50 -2.35 14.40
CA LEU A 106 5.05 -2.52 14.39
C LEU A 106 4.65 -3.98 14.61
N ALA A 107 5.36 -4.95 14.03
CA ALA A 107 5.12 -6.37 14.26
C ALA A 107 5.15 -6.73 15.76
N ARG A 108 6.15 -6.24 16.51
CA ARG A 108 6.25 -6.47 17.96
C ARG A 108 5.12 -5.83 18.76
N ARG A 109 4.62 -4.67 18.31
CA ARG A 109 3.43 -4.02 18.92
C ARG A 109 2.15 -4.78 18.59
N ILE A 110 2.05 -5.36 17.41
CA ILE A 110 0.93 -6.20 16.99
C ILE A 110 0.86 -7.49 17.84
N GLU A 111 2.02 -8.07 18.19
CA GLU A 111 2.10 -9.21 19.14
C GLU A 111 1.51 -8.85 20.52
N SER A 112 1.59 -7.57 20.90
CA SER A 112 0.97 -7.04 22.13
C SER A 112 -0.51 -6.69 21.96
N GLY A 113 -1.13 -6.98 20.81
CA GLY A 113 -2.55 -6.74 20.54
C GLY A 113 -2.91 -5.33 20.07
N GLU A 114 -1.93 -4.49 19.74
CA GLU A 114 -2.20 -3.10 19.35
C GLU A 114 -2.82 -2.97 17.94
N LEU A 115 -4.13 -2.67 17.89
CA LEU A 115 -4.86 -2.46 16.63
C LEU A 115 -4.26 -1.34 15.77
N ALA A 116 -3.89 -0.22 16.40
CA ALA A 116 -3.31 0.93 15.69
C ALA A 116 -2.01 0.55 14.96
N ALA A 117 -1.16 -0.27 15.58
CA ALA A 117 0.07 -0.74 14.97
C ALA A 117 -0.20 -1.64 13.75
N ARG A 118 -1.25 -2.46 13.80
CA ARG A 118 -1.69 -3.30 12.67
C ARG A 118 -2.15 -2.47 11.48
N LEU A 119 -2.99 -1.46 11.72
CA LEU A 119 -3.47 -0.56 10.66
C LEU A 119 -2.35 0.30 10.05
N GLU A 120 -1.37 0.67 10.86
CA GLU A 120 -0.17 1.38 10.38
C GLU A 120 0.70 0.46 9.50
N ARG A 121 0.94 -0.78 9.95
CA ARG A 121 1.72 -1.77 9.19
C ARG A 121 1.06 -2.09 7.84
N MET A 122 -0.25 -2.33 7.83
CA MET A 122 -1.06 -2.49 6.62
C MET A 122 -0.83 -1.34 5.64
N SER A 123 -0.90 -0.08 6.11
CA SER A 123 -0.75 1.10 5.26
C SER A 123 0.65 1.19 4.65
N LEU A 124 1.69 0.81 5.42
CA LEU A 124 3.08 0.77 4.94
C LEU A 124 3.30 -0.34 3.92
N LEU A 125 2.78 -1.55 4.17
CA LEU A 125 2.86 -2.69 3.24
C LEU A 125 2.18 -2.36 1.91
N ALA A 126 0.98 -1.76 1.95
CA ALA A 126 0.28 -1.36 0.74
C ALA A 126 1.03 -0.28 -0.07
N ARG A 127 1.71 0.65 0.60
CA ARG A 127 2.58 1.65 -0.07
C ARG A 127 3.81 1.02 -0.74
N ARG A 128 4.25 -0.15 -0.26
CA ARG A 128 5.33 -0.94 -0.88
C ARG A 128 4.84 -1.88 -2.00
N GLY A 129 3.54 -1.92 -2.29
CA GLY A 129 2.95 -2.86 -3.23
C GLY A 129 2.76 -4.27 -2.65
N GLN A 130 2.98 -4.47 -1.35
CA GLN A 130 2.74 -5.73 -0.65
C GLN A 130 1.27 -5.82 -0.22
N LEU A 131 0.38 -5.91 -1.22
CA LEU A 131 -1.07 -5.84 -1.00
C LEU A 131 -1.64 -7.07 -0.29
N ALA A 132 -1.07 -8.26 -0.51
CA ALA A 132 -1.50 -9.49 0.14
C ALA A 132 -1.26 -9.43 1.66
N GLU A 133 -0.05 -9.05 2.08
CA GLU A 133 0.29 -8.93 3.50
C GLU A 133 -0.48 -7.77 4.17
N ALA A 134 -0.76 -6.70 3.41
CA ALA A 134 -1.63 -5.62 3.88
C ALA A 134 -3.08 -6.12 4.09
N ALA A 135 -3.60 -6.94 3.18
CA ALA A 135 -4.93 -7.53 3.33
C ALA A 135 -5.02 -8.47 4.54
N ASP A 136 -3.97 -9.23 4.84
CA ASP A 136 -3.92 -10.07 6.05
C ASP A 136 -3.96 -9.22 7.33
N ASP A 137 -3.22 -8.11 7.37
CA ASP A 137 -3.34 -7.14 8.47
C ASP A 137 -4.74 -6.53 8.57
N LEU A 138 -5.39 -6.24 7.44
CA LEU A 138 -6.75 -5.71 7.44
C LEU A 138 -7.75 -6.75 7.98
N ARG A 139 -7.69 -8.00 7.51
CA ARG A 139 -8.55 -9.09 8.01
C ARG A 139 -8.41 -9.28 9.51
N ALA A 140 -7.17 -9.32 10.01
CA ALA A 140 -6.92 -9.47 11.44
C ALA A 140 -7.40 -8.24 12.24
N ALA A 141 -7.26 -7.02 11.68
CA ALA A 141 -7.80 -5.80 12.30
C ALA A 141 -9.33 -5.82 12.38
N VAL A 142 -10.01 -6.20 11.29
CA VAL A 142 -11.47 -6.34 11.22
C VAL A 142 -11.97 -7.40 12.20
N ALA A 143 -11.30 -8.55 12.28
CA ALA A 143 -11.65 -9.59 13.26
C ALA A 143 -11.51 -9.09 14.71
N GLN A 144 -10.50 -8.27 15.00
CA GLN A 144 -10.34 -7.65 16.32
C GLN A 144 -11.45 -6.63 16.61
N VAL A 145 -11.70 -5.69 15.70
CA VAL A 145 -12.79 -4.70 15.86
C VAL A 145 -14.15 -5.37 15.97
N ARG A 146 -14.40 -6.47 15.25
CA ARG A 146 -15.65 -7.23 15.34
C ARG A 146 -15.88 -7.78 16.75
N ARG A 147 -14.82 -8.27 17.40
CA ARG A 147 -14.87 -8.76 18.78
C ARG A 147 -15.05 -7.63 19.79
N ASP A 148 -14.35 -6.51 19.58
CA ASP A 148 -14.26 -5.44 20.58
C ASP A 148 -15.43 -4.43 20.48
N GLN A 149 -15.96 -4.20 19.27
CA GLN A 149 -16.89 -3.11 18.94
C GLN A 149 -18.13 -3.57 18.15
N GLY A 150 -18.18 -4.83 17.70
CA GLY A 150 -19.31 -5.39 16.96
C GLY A 150 -19.15 -5.38 15.43
N ALA A 151 -20.12 -5.98 14.74
CA ALA A 151 -20.05 -6.25 13.30
C ALA A 151 -20.02 -4.97 12.46
N ASP A 152 -20.91 -4.01 12.74
CA ASP A 152 -21.04 -2.80 11.92
C ASP A 152 -19.76 -1.95 11.92
N ALA A 153 -19.14 -1.75 13.09
CA ALA A 153 -17.85 -1.05 13.21
C ALA A 153 -16.72 -1.77 12.44
N ALA A 154 -16.74 -3.10 12.42
CA ALA A 154 -15.76 -3.90 11.69
C ALA A 154 -15.93 -3.78 10.16
N LEU A 155 -17.18 -3.81 9.69
CA LEU A 155 -17.52 -3.64 8.28
C LEU A 155 -17.25 -2.20 7.80
N GLU A 156 -17.53 -1.19 8.63
CA GLU A 156 -17.20 0.20 8.33
C GLU A 156 -15.68 0.38 8.21
N LEU A 157 -14.88 -0.17 9.14
CA LEU A 157 -13.43 -0.15 9.06
C LEU A 157 -12.94 -0.81 7.75
N LEU A 158 -13.48 -2.00 7.42
CA LEU A 158 -13.13 -2.74 6.21
C LEU A 158 -13.38 -1.89 4.96
N ALA A 159 -14.59 -1.35 4.80
CA ALA A 159 -14.95 -0.54 3.64
C ALA A 159 -14.05 0.69 3.50
N ARG A 160 -13.87 1.46 4.59
CA ARG A 160 -13.00 2.65 4.58
C ARG A 160 -11.55 2.30 4.25
N LYS A 161 -11.04 1.15 4.70
CA LYS A 161 -9.66 0.74 4.40
C LYS A 161 -9.50 0.28 2.96
N ILE A 162 -10.42 -0.50 2.41
CA ILE A 162 -10.43 -0.87 0.99
C ILE A 162 -10.38 0.39 0.10
N GLU A 163 -11.20 1.39 0.42
CA GLU A 163 -11.21 2.68 -0.30
C GLU A 163 -9.89 3.45 -0.12
N SER A 164 -9.40 3.60 1.12
CA SER A 164 -8.17 4.37 1.40
C SER A 164 -6.92 3.78 0.74
N LEU A 165 -6.91 2.46 0.54
CA LEU A 165 -5.84 1.75 -0.16
C LEU A 165 -6.01 1.80 -1.69
N ALA A 166 -7.16 2.31 -2.17
CA ALA A 166 -7.59 2.33 -3.56
C ALA A 166 -7.59 0.93 -4.20
N LEU A 167 -7.93 -0.11 -3.42
CA LEU A 167 -7.93 -1.49 -3.92
C LEU A 167 -8.84 -1.69 -5.13
N PRO A 168 -10.07 -1.12 -5.22
CA PRO A 168 -10.92 -1.30 -6.40
C PRO A 168 -10.28 -0.88 -7.72
N ARG A 169 -9.24 -0.03 -7.67
CA ARG A 169 -8.48 0.41 -8.86
C ARG A 169 -7.14 -0.31 -8.99
N LYS A 170 -6.45 -0.60 -7.89
CA LYS A 170 -5.10 -1.19 -7.89
C LYS A 170 -5.11 -2.71 -8.00
N ASP A 171 -6.05 -3.35 -7.31
CA ASP A 171 -6.23 -4.80 -7.26
C ASP A 171 -7.72 -5.09 -7.02
N PRO A 172 -8.56 -5.01 -8.08
CA PRO A 172 -10.00 -5.13 -7.94
C PRO A 172 -10.42 -6.53 -7.48
N GLN A 173 -9.68 -7.59 -7.83
CA GLN A 173 -9.99 -8.94 -7.36
C GLN A 173 -9.81 -9.07 -5.85
N LEU A 174 -8.73 -8.50 -5.29
CA LEU A 174 -8.55 -8.44 -3.83
C LEU A 174 -9.63 -7.60 -3.15
N ALA A 175 -10.06 -6.49 -3.75
CA ALA A 175 -11.16 -5.69 -3.22
C ALA A 175 -12.48 -6.49 -3.17
N LEU A 176 -12.78 -7.28 -4.20
CA LEU A 176 -13.94 -8.17 -4.21
C LEU A 176 -13.84 -9.25 -3.13
N ARG A 177 -12.70 -9.95 -3.03
CA ARG A 177 -12.48 -10.98 -1.98
C ARG A 177 -12.62 -10.42 -0.57
N LEU A 178 -12.05 -9.25 -0.31
CA LEU A 178 -12.21 -8.57 0.98
C LEU A 178 -13.63 -8.05 1.21
N SER A 179 -14.45 -7.93 0.18
CA SER A 179 -15.87 -7.59 0.32
C SER A 179 -16.74 -8.85 0.51
N ILE A 180 -16.22 -10.03 0.20
CA ILE A 180 -16.83 -11.35 0.47
C ILE A 180 -16.44 -11.84 1.87
N GLU A 181 -15.18 -11.67 2.28
CA GLU A 181 -14.63 -12.08 3.58
C GLU A 181 -14.50 -10.89 4.57
N PRO A 182 -14.92 -11.01 5.84
CA PRO A 182 -15.34 -12.23 6.51
C PRO A 182 -16.80 -12.59 6.20
N PRO A 183 -17.16 -13.89 6.26
CA PRO A 183 -18.56 -14.31 6.24
C PRO A 183 -19.24 -13.71 7.47
N GLY A 184 -19.95 -12.62 7.27
CA GLY A 184 -20.46 -11.81 8.36
C GLY A 184 -21.53 -10.91 7.84
N ASP A 185 -22.75 -11.45 7.75
CA ASP A 185 -24.03 -10.76 7.69
C ASP A 185 -23.96 -9.33 7.15
N TRP A 186 -23.48 -9.13 5.92
CA TRP A 186 -23.64 -7.83 5.24
C TRP A 186 -25.12 -7.43 5.19
N GLY A 187 -26.03 -8.42 5.26
CA GLY A 187 -27.47 -8.21 5.44
C GLY A 187 -27.90 -7.62 6.80
N GLN A 188 -27.03 -7.63 7.81
CA GLN A 188 -27.24 -6.96 9.10
C GLN A 188 -26.44 -5.66 9.24
N ALA A 189 -25.65 -5.29 8.22
CA ALA A 189 -24.92 -4.02 8.22
C ALA A 189 -25.90 -2.84 8.23
N SER A 190 -25.49 -1.74 8.82
CA SER A 190 -26.22 -0.49 8.69
C SER A 190 -26.34 -0.09 7.21
N GLU A 191 -27.39 0.65 6.88
CA GLU A 191 -27.63 1.09 5.50
C GLU A 191 -26.41 1.83 4.92
N GLN A 192 -25.78 2.68 5.73
CA GLN A 192 -24.59 3.43 5.35
C GLN A 192 -23.41 2.50 4.99
N VAL A 193 -23.17 1.45 5.78
CA VAL A 193 -22.12 0.47 5.50
C VAL A 193 -22.44 -0.35 4.25
N GLY A 194 -23.71 -0.73 4.05
CA GLY A 194 -24.18 -1.40 2.84
C GLY A 194 -23.97 -0.55 1.57
N GLN A 195 -24.24 0.75 1.65
CA GLN A 195 -24.00 1.69 0.55
C GLN A 195 -22.51 1.81 0.21
N LEU A 196 -21.63 1.93 1.22
CA LEU A 196 -20.18 1.98 1.03
C LEU A 196 -19.66 0.71 0.34
N ARG A 197 -20.12 -0.46 0.80
CA ARG A 197 -19.75 -1.74 0.19
C ARG A 197 -20.22 -1.83 -1.26
N THR A 198 -21.45 -1.44 -1.55
CA THR A 198 -21.99 -1.45 -2.92
C THR A 198 -21.14 -0.57 -3.84
N ALA A 199 -20.73 0.62 -3.38
CA ALA A 199 -19.85 1.50 -4.14
C ALA A 199 -18.47 0.85 -4.44
N ILE A 200 -17.90 0.14 -3.46
CA ILE A 200 -16.65 -0.61 -3.61
C ILE A 200 -16.79 -1.71 -4.67
N LEU A 201 -17.84 -2.54 -4.56
CA LEU A 201 -18.13 -3.64 -5.50
C LEU A 201 -18.29 -3.10 -6.92
N MET A 202 -19.13 -2.08 -7.10
CA MET A 202 -19.37 -1.47 -8.42
C MET A 202 -18.09 -0.87 -9.02
N SER A 203 -17.24 -0.25 -8.20
CA SER A 203 -15.95 0.28 -8.69
C SER A 203 -14.99 -0.84 -9.09
N ALA A 204 -14.95 -1.95 -8.36
CA ALA A 204 -14.06 -3.07 -8.66
C ALA A 204 -14.53 -3.84 -9.91
N LEU A 205 -15.84 -4.14 -10.00
CA LEU A 205 -16.46 -4.78 -11.16
C LEU A 205 -16.22 -3.98 -12.45
N LYS A 206 -16.47 -2.67 -12.41
CA LYS A 206 -16.18 -1.78 -13.54
C LYS A 206 -14.71 -1.82 -13.97
N THR A 207 -13.79 -1.85 -13.00
CA THR A 207 -12.34 -1.90 -13.28
C THR A 207 -11.96 -3.23 -13.94
N ILE A 208 -12.48 -4.36 -13.44
CA ILE A 208 -12.29 -5.70 -14.04
C ILE A 208 -12.81 -5.73 -15.47
N GLN A 209 -14.03 -5.24 -15.69
CA GLN A 209 -14.68 -5.22 -17.00
C GLN A 209 -13.88 -4.37 -18.00
N GLN A 210 -13.46 -3.16 -17.60
CA GLN A 210 -12.69 -2.26 -18.47
C GLN A 210 -11.30 -2.81 -18.82
N ALA A 211 -10.65 -3.49 -17.87
CA ALA A 211 -9.34 -4.09 -18.07
C ALA A 211 -9.41 -5.47 -18.75
N LYS A 212 -10.60 -6.03 -18.96
CA LYS A 212 -10.83 -7.39 -19.50
C LYS A 212 -10.02 -8.47 -18.77
N GLN A 213 -10.01 -8.42 -17.44
CA GLN A 213 -9.25 -9.34 -16.59
C GLN A 213 -9.93 -10.71 -16.56
N SER A 214 -9.54 -11.61 -17.47
CA SER A 214 -10.17 -12.92 -17.60
C SER A 214 -9.91 -13.84 -16.40
N ASP A 215 -8.80 -13.67 -15.70
CA ASP A 215 -8.49 -14.40 -14.46
C ASP A 215 -9.46 -14.09 -13.30
N ALA A 216 -10.26 -13.01 -13.40
CA ALA A 216 -11.25 -12.64 -12.41
C ALA A 216 -12.50 -13.53 -12.37
N THR A 217 -12.72 -14.43 -13.35
CA THR A 217 -13.93 -15.26 -13.40
C THR A 217 -14.19 -16.03 -12.09
N ALA A 218 -13.14 -16.54 -11.42
CA ALA A 218 -13.30 -17.26 -10.17
C ALA A 218 -13.89 -16.37 -9.05
N VAL A 219 -13.30 -15.18 -8.83
CA VAL A 219 -13.78 -14.27 -7.78
C VAL A 219 -15.17 -13.71 -8.08
N LEU A 220 -15.53 -13.56 -9.36
CA LEU A 220 -16.87 -13.13 -9.75
C LEU A 220 -17.93 -14.20 -9.44
N LEU A 221 -17.61 -15.49 -9.63
CA LEU A 221 -18.48 -16.60 -9.21
C LEU A 221 -18.57 -16.70 -7.69
N GLU A 222 -17.45 -16.50 -6.97
CA GLU A 222 -17.45 -16.40 -5.49
C GLU A 222 -18.37 -15.26 -5.00
N LEU A 223 -18.34 -14.11 -5.69
CA LEU A 223 -19.23 -12.98 -5.36
C LEU A 223 -20.70 -13.32 -5.65
N ALA A 224 -21.02 -14.00 -6.74
CA ALA A 224 -22.38 -14.47 -7.00
C ALA A 224 -22.87 -15.47 -5.94
N ALA A 225 -21.98 -16.36 -5.49
CA ALA A 225 -22.27 -17.34 -4.44
C ALA A 225 -22.55 -16.69 -3.08
N ALA A 226 -21.98 -15.50 -2.83
CA ALA A 226 -22.18 -14.75 -1.58
C ALA A 226 -23.62 -14.21 -1.41
N GLY A 227 -24.51 -14.35 -2.40
CA GLY A 227 -25.92 -14.00 -2.28
C GLY A 227 -26.17 -12.49 -2.30
N GLU A 228 -25.54 -11.80 -3.25
CA GLU A 228 -25.64 -10.36 -3.40
C GLU A 228 -27.05 -9.87 -3.79
N ARG A 229 -27.28 -8.56 -3.65
CA ARG A 229 -28.46 -7.92 -4.22
C ARG A 229 -28.56 -8.16 -5.72
N GLU A 230 -29.78 -8.26 -6.22
CA GLU A 230 -30.07 -8.50 -7.64
C GLU A 230 -29.37 -7.52 -8.58
N ASP A 231 -29.30 -6.23 -8.22
CA ASP A 231 -28.62 -5.22 -9.03
C ASP A 231 -27.10 -5.43 -9.11
N VAL A 232 -26.47 -5.93 -8.05
CA VAL A 232 -25.06 -6.32 -8.07
C VAL A 232 -24.87 -7.59 -8.89
N LEU A 233 -25.74 -8.59 -8.74
CA LEU A 233 -25.67 -9.85 -9.49
C LEU A 233 -25.78 -9.63 -11.01
N LEU A 234 -26.65 -8.72 -11.46
CA LEU A 234 -26.73 -8.33 -12.87
C LEU A 234 -25.39 -7.80 -13.39
N VAL A 235 -24.72 -6.93 -12.62
CA VAL A 235 -23.42 -6.37 -12.99
C VAL A 235 -22.32 -7.43 -12.94
N VAL A 236 -22.39 -8.38 -12.00
CA VAL A 236 -21.49 -9.54 -11.97
C VAL A 236 -21.65 -10.37 -13.25
N SER A 237 -22.89 -10.69 -13.64
CA SER A 237 -23.19 -11.44 -14.87
C SER A 237 -22.60 -10.75 -16.10
N ASP A 238 -22.89 -9.46 -16.28
CA ASP A 238 -22.36 -8.64 -17.38
C ASP A 238 -20.83 -8.58 -17.37
N THR A 239 -20.22 -8.52 -16.18
CA THR A 239 -18.76 -8.51 -16.03
C THR A 239 -18.17 -9.84 -16.43
N ILE A 240 -18.75 -10.98 -16.02
CA ILE A 240 -18.26 -12.30 -16.42
C ILE A 240 -18.39 -12.48 -17.93
N VAL A 241 -19.54 -12.14 -18.52
CA VAL A 241 -19.75 -12.20 -19.99
C VAL A 241 -18.68 -11.39 -20.74
N ALA A 242 -18.28 -10.24 -20.21
CA ALA A 242 -17.29 -9.37 -20.84
C ALA A 242 -15.83 -9.86 -20.72
N VAL A 243 -15.50 -10.68 -19.71
CA VAL A 243 -14.12 -11.10 -19.44
C VAL A 243 -13.85 -12.59 -19.66
N ALA A 244 -14.88 -13.44 -19.64
CA ALA A 244 -14.74 -14.87 -19.85
C ALA A 244 -14.36 -15.18 -21.31
N ASP A 245 -13.53 -16.20 -21.49
CA ASP A 245 -13.13 -16.75 -22.78
C ASP A 245 -13.28 -18.29 -22.78
N GLU A 246 -12.96 -18.94 -23.90
CA GLU A 246 -13.08 -20.40 -24.04
C GLU A 246 -12.35 -21.20 -22.95
N LYS A 247 -11.24 -20.68 -22.39
CA LYS A 247 -10.48 -21.37 -21.33
C LYS A 247 -11.25 -21.46 -20.04
N HIS A 248 -12.27 -20.63 -19.87
CA HIS A 248 -13.13 -20.61 -18.68
C HIS A 248 -14.36 -21.51 -18.84
N ALA A 249 -14.59 -22.12 -20.01
CA ALA A 249 -15.80 -22.91 -20.28
C ALA A 249 -15.99 -24.07 -19.30
N ASP A 250 -14.92 -24.79 -18.94
CA ASP A 250 -15.01 -25.91 -17.98
C ASP A 250 -15.41 -25.43 -16.59
N ARG A 251 -14.79 -24.34 -16.10
CA ARG A 251 -15.17 -23.73 -14.81
C ARG A 251 -16.62 -23.25 -14.80
N LEU A 252 -17.08 -22.66 -15.91
CA LEU A 252 -18.48 -22.23 -16.03
C LEU A 252 -19.44 -23.42 -16.05
N ARG A 253 -19.07 -24.55 -16.68
CA ARG A 253 -19.85 -25.79 -16.62
C ARG A 253 -19.90 -26.36 -15.21
N ASP A 254 -18.78 -26.37 -14.49
CA ASP A 254 -18.75 -26.80 -13.09
C ASP A 254 -19.68 -25.95 -12.22
N ALA A 255 -19.69 -24.62 -12.45
CA ALA A 255 -20.57 -23.68 -11.75
C ALA A 255 -22.07 -23.87 -12.06
N LEU A 256 -22.45 -24.53 -13.16
CA LEU A 256 -23.84 -24.90 -13.43
C LEU A 256 -24.36 -26.00 -12.51
N ALA A 257 -23.47 -26.78 -11.89
CA ALA A 257 -23.82 -27.80 -10.92
C ALA A 257 -23.87 -27.26 -9.48
N ASP A 258 -23.60 -25.96 -9.27
CA ASP A 258 -23.64 -25.32 -7.96
C ASP A 258 -25.08 -25.32 -7.40
N ASP A 259 -25.23 -25.49 -6.09
CA ASP A 259 -26.54 -25.48 -5.42
C ASP A 259 -27.19 -24.08 -5.40
N ASN A 260 -26.39 -23.01 -5.54
CA ASN A 260 -26.85 -21.63 -5.58
C ASN A 260 -27.41 -21.24 -6.95
N ALA A 261 -28.70 -20.87 -6.99
CA ALA A 261 -29.37 -20.47 -8.23
C ALA A 261 -28.73 -19.27 -8.93
N ALA A 262 -28.23 -18.28 -8.17
CA ALA A 262 -27.58 -17.10 -8.73
C ALA A 262 -26.26 -17.48 -9.45
N VAL A 263 -25.49 -18.39 -8.87
CA VAL A 263 -24.26 -18.91 -9.48
C VAL A 263 -24.59 -19.61 -10.79
N ARG A 264 -25.59 -20.50 -10.80
CA ARG A 264 -26.02 -21.20 -12.02
C ARG A 264 -26.50 -20.24 -13.11
N GLU A 265 -27.27 -19.22 -12.76
CA GLU A 265 -27.80 -18.23 -13.71
C GLU A 265 -26.68 -17.40 -14.35
N VAL A 266 -25.77 -16.89 -13.51
CA VAL A 266 -24.59 -16.14 -13.95
C VAL A 266 -23.69 -17.02 -14.84
N ALA A 267 -23.45 -18.28 -14.44
CA ALA A 267 -22.64 -19.22 -15.19
C ALA A 267 -23.27 -19.60 -16.54
N ALA A 268 -24.59 -19.83 -16.58
CA ALA A 268 -25.32 -20.15 -17.81
C ALA A 268 -25.26 -19.00 -18.81
N THR A 269 -25.46 -17.78 -18.34
CA THR A 269 -25.40 -16.56 -19.16
C THR A 269 -24.00 -16.40 -19.77
N ALA A 270 -22.96 -16.51 -18.94
CA ALA A 270 -21.57 -16.42 -19.39
C ALA A 270 -21.20 -17.54 -20.37
N LEU A 271 -21.55 -18.80 -20.07
CA LEU A 271 -21.23 -19.94 -20.92
C LEU A 271 -21.92 -19.82 -22.30
N GLY A 272 -23.16 -19.33 -22.33
CA GLY A 272 -23.88 -19.07 -23.57
C GLY A 272 -23.26 -17.96 -24.42
N ALA A 273 -22.51 -17.04 -23.83
CA ALA A 273 -21.73 -16.03 -24.56
C ALA A 273 -20.39 -16.57 -25.07
N VAL A 274 -19.72 -17.42 -24.27
CA VAL A 274 -18.42 -18.01 -24.63
C VAL A 274 -18.53 -19.04 -25.75
N LEU A 275 -19.64 -19.76 -25.87
CA LEU A 275 -19.82 -20.84 -26.86
C LEU A 275 -20.41 -20.39 -28.22
N LYS A 276 -20.68 -19.10 -28.41
CA LYS A 276 -21.22 -18.55 -29.68
C LYS A 276 -20.11 -18.08 -30.60
#